data_AF-A0A5C1QJG9-F1
#
_entry.id   AF-A0A5C1QJG9-F1
#
_cell.length_a   1.000
_cell.length_b   1.000
_cell.length_c   1.000
_cell.angle_alpha   90.00
_cell.angle_beta   90.00
_cell.angle_gamma   90.00
#
_symmetry.space_group_name_H-M   'P 1'
#
loop_
_entity.id
_entity.type
_entity.pdbx_description
1 polymer ?
#
loop_
_entity_poly.entity_id
_entity_poly.type
_entity_poly.pdbx_seq_one_letter_code
_entity_poly.pdbx_strand_id
1 'polypeptide(L)'
;MVLGEDKIEDVMDRIDRAVASLQFSDERCYIDYISGVALGPDHGDEINDLLEKANIALEAITRIKRNKYLLFDQNINEEVSQYFRIKKEIDFAFEREEFTVVYQPQNDAISNKIIGLEALVRWNNQNLGSVPPSVFVPILEENPIQIKKLGKYILSRVVRECRELLEITNDDFRISVNLSSQEFTDFTIIKVTSPQ
;
A
#
# COMPACT_ATOMS: atom_id res chain seq x y z
N MET A 1 4.30 -21.62 -23.39
CA MET A 1 3.43 -21.47 -22.20
C MET A 1 2.83 -20.05 -22.21
N VAL A 2 2.13 -19.67 -23.30
CA VAL A 2 1.60 -18.29 -23.55
C VAL A 2 0.10 -18.35 -23.92
N LEU A 3 -0.49 -19.55 -24.05
CA LEU A 3 -1.87 -19.74 -24.51
C LEU A 3 -2.94 -19.60 -23.41
N GLY A 4 -2.53 -19.44 -22.15
CA GLY A 4 -3.42 -19.37 -20.97
C GLY A 4 -3.82 -17.95 -20.58
N GLU A 5 -2.86 -17.01 -20.57
CA GLU A 5 -3.09 -15.63 -20.13
C GLU A 5 -4.00 -14.85 -21.09
N ASP A 6 -3.78 -14.95 -22.41
CA ASP A 6 -4.64 -14.32 -23.42
C ASP A 6 -6.12 -14.75 -23.30
N LYS A 7 -6.38 -15.98 -22.85
CA LYS A 7 -7.74 -16.49 -22.62
C LYS A 7 -8.35 -15.97 -21.34
N ILE A 8 -7.54 -15.78 -20.30
CA ILE A 8 -8.00 -15.18 -19.04
C ILE A 8 -8.43 -13.75 -19.31
N GLU A 9 -7.60 -12.97 -20.03
CA GLU A 9 -7.93 -11.59 -20.37
C GLU A 9 -9.25 -11.50 -21.14
N ASP A 10 -9.49 -12.33 -22.16
CA ASP A 10 -10.78 -12.35 -22.88
C ASP A 10 -11.97 -12.66 -21.97
N VAL A 11 -11.83 -13.60 -21.04
CA VAL A 11 -12.90 -13.93 -20.07
C VAL A 11 -13.15 -12.77 -19.12
N MET A 12 -12.09 -12.15 -18.59
CA MET A 12 -12.21 -10.99 -17.69
C MET A 12 -12.85 -9.79 -18.39
N ASP A 13 -12.47 -9.53 -19.65
CA ASP A 13 -13.08 -8.51 -20.50
C ASP A 13 -14.58 -8.74 -20.72
N ARG A 14 -14.98 -10.00 -20.88
CA ARG A 14 -16.40 -10.38 -20.99
C ARG A 14 -17.15 -10.16 -19.69
N ILE A 15 -16.55 -10.47 -18.55
CA ILE A 15 -17.14 -10.21 -17.23
C ILE A 15 -17.27 -8.70 -17.00
N ASP A 16 -16.22 -7.92 -17.30
CA ASP A 16 -16.23 -6.45 -17.19
C ASP A 16 -17.38 -5.84 -18.00
N ARG A 17 -17.57 -6.28 -19.24
CA ARG A 17 -18.71 -5.84 -20.07
C ARG A 17 -20.06 -6.24 -19.48
N ALA A 18 -20.18 -7.46 -18.95
CA ALA A 18 -21.42 -7.94 -18.36
C ALA A 18 -21.78 -7.13 -17.10
N VAL A 19 -20.80 -6.91 -16.21
CA VAL A 19 -20.96 -6.13 -14.98
C VAL A 19 -21.30 -4.67 -15.29
N ALA A 20 -20.62 -4.05 -16.25
CA ALA A 20 -20.90 -2.67 -16.68
C ALA A 20 -22.30 -2.49 -17.31
N SER A 21 -22.91 -3.57 -17.80
CA SER A 21 -24.26 -3.55 -18.39
C SER A 21 -25.38 -3.72 -17.36
N LEU A 22 -25.05 -4.01 -16.09
CA LEU A 22 -26.05 -4.21 -15.05
C LEU A 22 -26.76 -2.90 -14.71
N GLN A 23 -28.09 -2.95 -14.76
CA GLN A 23 -28.98 -1.87 -14.35
C GLN A 23 -29.80 -2.36 -13.16
N PHE A 24 -29.90 -1.52 -12.14
CA PHE A 24 -30.77 -1.78 -10.99
C PHE A 24 -31.79 -0.66 -10.93
N SER A 25 -33.04 -0.96 -11.28
CA SER A 25 -34.06 0.06 -11.58
C SER A 25 -33.67 0.94 -12.78
N ASP A 26 -34.16 2.19 -12.83
CA ASP A 26 -33.83 3.20 -13.85
C ASP A 26 -32.44 3.85 -13.65
N GLU A 27 -31.62 3.34 -12.73
CA GLU A 27 -30.29 3.86 -12.42
C GLU A 27 -29.17 2.89 -12.85
N ARG A 28 -28.08 3.45 -13.36
CA ARG A 28 -26.85 2.68 -13.60
C ARG A 28 -26.19 2.37 -12.26
N CYS A 29 -25.90 1.10 -12.04
CA CYS A 29 -25.15 0.66 -10.86
C CYS A 29 -23.67 0.51 -11.22
N TYR A 30 -22.79 0.94 -10.33
CA TYR A 30 -21.37 0.62 -10.40
C TYR A 30 -21.10 -0.53 -9.45
N ILE A 31 -20.78 -1.70 -9.99
CA ILE A 31 -20.45 -2.90 -9.22
C ILE A 31 -18.97 -3.18 -9.40
N ASP A 32 -18.23 -3.16 -8.29
CA ASP A 32 -16.88 -3.69 -8.24
C ASP A 32 -16.91 -5.19 -7.94
N TYR A 33 -15.99 -5.92 -8.54
CA TYR A 33 -15.81 -7.35 -8.31
C TYR A 33 -14.32 -7.71 -8.36
N ILE A 34 -14.02 -8.86 -7.76
CA ILE A 34 -12.71 -9.50 -7.82
C ILE A 34 -12.88 -10.97 -8.22
N SER A 35 -11.86 -11.58 -8.80
CA SER A 35 -11.94 -12.97 -9.28
C SER A 35 -10.67 -13.76 -9.01
N GLY A 36 -10.78 -14.86 -8.25
CA GLY A 36 -9.73 -15.86 -8.17
C GLY A 36 -9.81 -16.82 -9.35
N VAL A 37 -8.70 -17.05 -10.04
CA VAL A 37 -8.66 -17.87 -11.27
C VAL A 37 -7.78 -19.09 -11.03
N ALA A 38 -8.21 -20.26 -11.50
CA ALA A 38 -7.39 -21.48 -11.55
C ALA A 38 -7.53 -22.15 -12.92
N LEU A 39 -6.44 -22.73 -13.43
CA LEU A 39 -6.37 -23.34 -14.76
C LEU A 39 -6.16 -24.85 -14.63
N GLY A 40 -7.05 -25.65 -15.21
CA GLY A 40 -6.78 -27.07 -15.42
C GLY A 40 -6.01 -27.29 -16.72
N PRO A 41 -5.05 -28.24 -16.77
CA PRO A 41 -4.64 -29.15 -15.70
C PRO A 41 -3.55 -28.58 -14.77
N ASP A 42 -3.00 -27.40 -15.07
CA ASP A 42 -1.82 -26.83 -14.38
C ASP A 42 -2.03 -26.71 -12.86
N HIS A 43 -3.26 -26.40 -12.44
CA HIS A 43 -3.69 -26.22 -11.07
C HIS A 43 -4.58 -27.35 -10.60
N GLY A 44 -4.61 -28.50 -11.28
CA GLY A 44 -5.40 -29.66 -10.88
C GLY A 44 -6.29 -30.21 -11.99
N ASP A 45 -6.54 -31.51 -11.90
CA ASP A 45 -7.36 -32.25 -12.86
C ASP A 45 -8.81 -32.44 -12.36
N GLU A 46 -9.07 -32.21 -11.07
CA GLU A 46 -10.38 -32.37 -10.45
C GLU A 46 -11.03 -31.01 -10.15
N ILE A 47 -12.35 -30.93 -10.33
CA ILE A 47 -13.13 -29.70 -10.10
C ILE A 47 -12.94 -29.16 -8.68
N ASN A 48 -12.91 -30.04 -7.68
CA ASN A 48 -12.76 -29.64 -6.28
C ASN A 48 -11.42 -28.95 -6.01
N ASP A 49 -10.33 -29.47 -6.61
CA ASP A 49 -8.98 -28.91 -6.47
C ASP A 49 -8.88 -27.52 -7.15
N LEU A 50 -9.46 -27.38 -8.35
CA LEU A 50 -9.52 -26.11 -9.05
C LEU A 50 -10.35 -25.05 -8.29
N LEU A 51 -11.48 -25.44 -7.69
CA LEU A 51 -12.31 -24.54 -6.88
C LEU A 51 -11.59 -24.09 -5.60
N GLU A 52 -10.91 -25.01 -4.91
CA GLU A 52 -10.11 -24.69 -3.72
C GLU A 52 -9.03 -23.66 -4.05
N LYS A 53 -8.28 -23.89 -5.14
CA LYS A 53 -7.21 -22.99 -5.59
C LYS A 53 -7.72 -21.64 -6.08
N ALA A 54 -8.84 -21.61 -6.79
CA ALA A 54 -9.51 -20.36 -7.15
C ALA A 54 -9.95 -19.58 -5.91
N ASN A 55 -10.46 -20.25 -4.87
CA ASN A 55 -10.83 -19.60 -3.61
C ASN A 55 -9.60 -19.04 -2.87
N ILE A 56 -8.48 -19.76 -2.84
CA ILE A 56 -7.21 -19.26 -2.29
C ILE A 56 -6.79 -17.97 -3.00
N ALA A 57 -6.81 -17.96 -4.33
CA ALA A 57 -6.48 -16.77 -5.11
C ALA A 57 -7.47 -15.61 -4.84
N LEU A 58 -8.76 -15.89 -4.71
CA LEU A 58 -9.77 -14.90 -4.36
C LEU A 58 -9.51 -14.27 -2.98
N GLU A 59 -9.24 -15.09 -1.96
CA GLU A 59 -8.89 -14.61 -0.62
C GLU A 59 -7.61 -13.79 -0.64
N ALA A 60 -6.61 -14.17 -1.43
CA ALA A 60 -5.37 -13.42 -1.58
C ALA A 60 -5.62 -12.02 -2.16
N ILE A 61 -6.44 -11.87 -3.22
CA ILE A 61 -6.78 -10.58 -3.84
C ILE A 61 -7.30 -9.58 -2.81
N THR A 62 -8.19 -10.01 -1.92
CA THR A 62 -8.78 -9.12 -0.90
C THR A 62 -7.74 -8.49 0.03
N ARG A 63 -6.59 -9.17 0.20
CA ARG A 63 -5.52 -8.76 1.11
C ARG A 63 -4.45 -7.94 0.40
N ILE A 64 -4.04 -8.37 -0.79
CA ILE A 64 -2.99 -7.68 -1.56
C ILE A 64 -3.51 -6.43 -2.28
N LYS A 65 -4.85 -6.27 -2.41
CA LYS A 65 -5.53 -5.15 -3.09
C LYS A 65 -4.91 -4.80 -4.45
N ARG A 66 -4.47 -5.81 -5.19
CA ARG A 66 -3.90 -5.69 -6.54
C ARG A 66 -4.82 -6.37 -7.53
N ASN A 67 -5.11 -5.67 -8.62
CA ASN A 67 -5.84 -6.16 -9.80
C ASN A 67 -7.29 -6.64 -9.54
N LYS A 68 -8.08 -6.76 -10.62
CA LYS A 68 -9.44 -7.32 -10.55
C LYS A 68 -9.48 -8.85 -10.50
N TYR A 69 -8.36 -9.51 -10.82
CA TYR A 69 -8.22 -10.95 -10.70
C TYR A 69 -6.81 -11.35 -10.28
N LEU A 70 -6.70 -12.58 -9.79
CA LEU A 70 -5.44 -13.23 -9.48
C LEU A 70 -5.51 -14.67 -9.94
N LEU A 71 -4.58 -15.03 -10.81
CA LEU A 71 -4.37 -16.40 -11.24
C LEU A 71 -3.63 -17.13 -10.13
N PHE A 72 -4.20 -18.23 -9.64
CA PHE A 72 -3.56 -19.11 -8.67
C PHE A 72 -2.15 -19.46 -9.16
N ASP A 73 -1.15 -19.33 -8.31
CA ASP A 73 0.14 -19.96 -8.48
C ASP A 73 0.60 -20.45 -7.09
N GLN A 74 1.63 -21.29 -7.06
CA GLN A 74 2.15 -21.80 -5.79
C GLN A 74 2.77 -20.70 -4.91
N ASN A 75 3.19 -19.58 -5.51
CA ASN A 75 3.85 -18.45 -4.83
C ASN A 75 2.84 -17.50 -4.15
N ILE A 76 1.55 -17.54 -4.48
CA ILE A 76 0.50 -16.75 -3.80
C ILE A 76 0.46 -17.09 -2.32
N ASN A 77 0.69 -18.34 -1.96
CA ASN A 77 0.82 -18.73 -0.56
C ASN A 77 1.97 -17.99 0.12
N GLU A 78 3.08 -17.73 -0.58
CA GLU A 78 4.20 -16.96 -0.06
C GLU A 78 3.84 -15.48 0.08
N GLU A 79 3.17 -14.86 -0.90
CA GLU A 79 2.74 -13.46 -0.80
C GLU A 79 1.75 -13.23 0.35
N VAL A 80 0.75 -14.11 0.50
CA VAL A 80 -0.22 -14.06 1.60
C VAL A 80 0.48 -14.27 2.93
N SER A 81 1.38 -15.26 3.00
CA SER A 81 2.18 -15.53 4.22
C SER A 81 3.07 -14.34 4.58
N GLN A 82 3.69 -13.70 3.58
CA GLN A 82 4.52 -12.51 3.76
C GLN A 82 3.68 -11.35 4.28
N TYR A 83 2.50 -11.09 3.71
CA TYR A 83 1.57 -10.08 4.20
C TYR A 83 1.24 -10.28 5.68
N PHE A 84 0.91 -11.50 6.10
CA PHE A 84 0.62 -11.77 7.52
C PHE A 84 1.84 -11.64 8.43
N ARG A 85 3.00 -12.05 7.95
CA ARG A 85 4.26 -11.91 8.69
C ARG A 85 4.59 -10.43 8.90
N ILE A 86 4.42 -9.61 7.87
CA ILE A 86 4.58 -8.16 7.93
C ILE A 86 3.58 -7.55 8.90
N LYS A 87 2.30 -7.87 8.76
CA LYS A 87 1.22 -7.36 9.64
C LYS A 87 1.50 -7.64 11.11
N LYS A 88 1.96 -8.86 11.43
CA LYS A 88 2.34 -9.25 12.79
C LYS A 88 3.52 -8.42 13.33
N GLU A 89 4.52 -8.11 12.50
CA GLU A 89 5.69 -7.33 12.93
C GLU A 89 5.37 -5.83 13.08
N ILE A 90 4.45 -5.29 12.26
CA ILE A 90 4.00 -3.88 12.35
C ILE A 90 3.46 -3.54 13.75
N ASP A 91 2.72 -4.46 14.37
CA ASP A 91 2.10 -4.23 15.69
C ASP A 91 3.13 -3.84 16.76
N PHE A 92 4.37 -4.35 16.64
CA PHE A 92 5.47 -4.08 17.58
C PHE A 92 6.49 -3.07 17.05
N ALA A 93 6.44 -2.71 15.75
CA ALA A 93 7.45 -1.88 15.10
C ALA A 93 7.63 -0.50 15.76
N PHE A 94 6.56 0.07 16.31
CA PHE A 94 6.63 1.32 17.08
C PHE A 94 7.37 1.17 18.41
N GLU A 95 7.12 0.10 19.15
CA GLU A 95 7.75 -0.15 20.45
C GLU A 95 9.24 -0.49 20.30
N ARG A 96 9.60 -1.07 19.15
CA ARG A 96 10.96 -1.44 18.79
C ARG A 96 11.73 -0.33 18.06
N GLU A 97 11.13 0.85 17.88
CA GLU A 97 11.73 2.00 17.20
C GLU A 97 12.25 1.68 15.78
N GLU A 98 11.56 0.78 15.06
CA GLU A 98 12.01 0.28 13.75
C GLU A 98 11.69 1.23 12.59
N PHE A 99 10.83 2.23 12.83
CA PHE A 99 10.51 3.27 11.87
C PHE A 99 11.54 4.40 11.93
N THR A 100 12.05 4.79 10.77
CA THR A 100 13.00 5.89 10.61
C THR A 100 12.55 6.82 9.48
N VAL A 101 13.12 8.01 9.42
CA VAL A 101 12.87 8.99 8.35
C VAL A 101 14.18 9.25 7.64
N VAL A 102 14.14 9.21 6.30
CA VAL A 102 15.25 9.66 5.45
C VAL A 102 14.77 10.83 4.60
N TYR A 103 15.71 11.65 4.14
CA TYR A 103 15.39 12.85 3.38
C TYR A 103 15.90 12.76 1.95
N GLN A 104 15.02 13.05 0.99
CA GLN A 104 15.37 13.17 -0.41
C GLN A 104 15.41 14.65 -0.83
N PRO A 105 16.50 15.16 -1.42
CA PRO A 105 16.57 16.54 -1.90
C PRO A 105 15.58 16.84 -3.02
N GLN A 106 14.95 18.01 -2.93
CA GLN A 106 14.12 18.60 -3.98
C GLN A 106 14.88 19.78 -4.59
N ASN A 107 15.11 19.72 -5.91
CA ASN A 107 15.90 20.72 -6.63
C ASN A 107 14.99 21.63 -7.46
N ASP A 108 15.30 22.92 -7.50
CA ASP A 108 14.77 23.82 -8.51
C ASP A 108 15.36 23.46 -9.88
N ALA A 109 14.50 23.19 -10.86
CA ALA A 109 14.92 22.68 -12.16
C ALA A 109 15.74 23.69 -12.99
N ILE A 110 15.61 24.98 -12.72
CA ILE A 110 16.30 26.05 -13.47
C ILE A 110 17.67 26.33 -12.85
N SER A 111 17.70 26.58 -11.53
CA SER A 111 18.90 26.96 -10.80
C SER A 111 19.72 25.77 -10.29
N ASN A 112 19.17 24.56 -10.34
CA ASN A 112 19.73 23.32 -9.79
C ASN A 112 20.09 23.42 -8.30
N LYS A 113 19.47 24.35 -7.58
CA LYS A 113 19.65 24.52 -6.14
C LYS A 113 18.66 23.63 -5.39
N ILE A 114 19.10 23.09 -4.26
CA ILE A 114 18.21 22.40 -3.33
C ILE A 114 17.28 23.45 -2.71
N ILE A 115 15.97 23.26 -2.88
CA ILE A 115 14.90 24.14 -2.37
C ILE A 115 14.12 23.50 -1.23
N GLY A 116 14.36 22.21 -0.96
CA GLY A 116 13.67 21.51 0.10
C GLY A 116 14.07 20.05 0.21
N LEU A 117 13.40 19.35 1.11
CA LEU A 117 13.54 17.91 1.32
C LEU A 117 12.17 17.26 1.34
N GLU A 118 12.09 16.04 0.83
CA GLU A 118 10.98 15.14 1.09
C GLU A 118 11.35 14.16 2.20
N ALA A 119 10.56 14.16 3.28
CA ALA A 119 10.68 13.21 4.38
C ALA A 119 10.01 11.90 4.00
N LEU A 120 10.80 10.83 3.91
CA LEU A 120 10.36 9.52 3.50
C LEU A 120 10.54 8.52 4.64
N VAL A 121 9.43 7.89 5.04
CA VAL A 121 9.45 6.83 6.05
C VAL A 121 10.21 5.61 5.55
N ARG A 122 10.94 4.96 6.45
CA ARG A 122 11.62 3.69 6.25
C ARG A 122 11.29 2.78 7.42
N TRP A 123 11.11 1.49 7.14
CA TRP A 123 10.94 0.49 8.17
C TRP A 123 12.03 -0.56 8.04
N ASN A 124 12.83 -0.70 9.09
CA ASN A 124 13.88 -1.71 9.17
C ASN A 124 13.55 -2.64 10.34
N ASN A 125 12.97 -3.79 10.01
CA ASN A 125 12.60 -4.79 11.00
C ASN A 125 13.72 -5.83 11.16
N GLN A 126 13.92 -6.32 12.38
CA GLN A 126 15.00 -7.27 12.68
C GLN A 126 14.84 -8.61 11.95
N ASN A 127 13.59 -9.06 11.73
CA ASN A 127 13.27 -10.35 11.13
C ASN A 127 13.04 -10.28 9.61
N LEU A 128 12.56 -9.15 9.11
CA LEU A 128 12.18 -8.94 7.71
C LEU A 128 13.20 -8.12 6.92
N GLY A 129 14.15 -7.46 7.60
CA GLY A 129 15.05 -6.50 6.98
C GLY A 129 14.35 -5.20 6.62
N SER A 130 14.79 -4.57 5.53
CA SER A 130 14.19 -3.31 5.06
C SER A 130 12.90 -3.60 4.28
N VAL A 131 11.77 -3.11 4.79
CA VAL A 131 10.46 -3.28 4.16
C VAL A 131 10.06 -1.96 3.50
N PRO A 132 9.71 -1.95 2.19
CA PRO A 132 9.41 -0.71 1.48
C PRO A 132 8.05 -0.13 1.89
N PRO A 133 7.90 1.22 1.90
CA PRO A 133 6.64 1.89 2.24
C PRO A 133 5.44 1.43 1.42
N SER A 134 5.64 1.13 0.14
CA SER A 134 4.58 0.61 -0.75
C SER A 134 3.98 -0.72 -0.28
N VAL A 135 4.67 -1.45 0.60
CA VAL A 135 4.19 -2.73 1.16
C VAL A 135 3.55 -2.52 2.53
N PHE A 136 4.18 -1.76 3.44
CA PHE A 136 3.67 -1.67 4.82
C PHE A 136 2.67 -0.54 5.05
N VAL A 137 2.71 0.54 4.27
CA VAL A 137 1.76 1.66 4.43
C VAL A 137 0.32 1.22 4.14
N PRO A 138 0.02 0.47 3.06
CA PRO A 138 -1.34 -0.03 2.83
C PRO A 138 -1.88 -0.92 3.96
N ILE A 139 -1.00 -1.68 4.62
CA ILE A 139 -1.37 -2.53 5.76
C ILE A 139 -1.72 -1.66 6.98
N LEU A 140 -0.94 -0.61 7.24
CA LEU A 140 -1.24 0.37 8.30
C LEU A 140 -2.56 1.10 8.03
N GLU A 141 -2.87 1.43 6.77
CA GLU A 141 -4.12 2.10 6.38
C GLU A 141 -5.38 1.25 6.62
N GLU A 142 -5.26 -0.07 6.78
CA GLU A 142 -6.38 -0.91 7.23
C GLU A 142 -6.82 -0.58 8.65
N ASN A 143 -5.93 0.00 9.46
CA ASN A 143 -6.21 0.41 10.83
C ASN A 143 -5.99 1.93 11.01
N PRO A 144 -7.06 2.73 11.07
CA PRO A 144 -6.96 4.18 11.23
C PRO A 144 -6.14 4.64 12.43
N ILE A 145 -6.06 3.84 13.50
CA ILE A 145 -5.27 4.19 14.68
C ILE A 145 -3.77 4.03 14.38
N GLN A 146 -3.38 2.96 13.70
CA GLN A 146 -1.97 2.67 13.43
C GLN A 146 -1.37 3.64 12.41
N ILE A 147 -2.07 3.93 11.30
CA ILE A 147 -1.57 4.90 10.31
C ILE A 147 -1.40 6.30 10.94
N LYS A 148 -2.38 6.75 11.73
CA LYS A 148 -2.29 8.03 12.46
C LYS A 148 -1.15 8.06 13.47
N LYS A 149 -0.85 6.92 14.12
CA LYS A 149 0.30 6.80 15.01
C LYS A 149 1.60 6.97 14.22
N LEU A 150 1.69 6.42 13.00
CA LEU A 150 2.83 6.59 12.11
C LEU A 150 3.01 8.06 11.71
N GLY A 151 1.98 8.75 11.21
CA GLY A 151 2.12 10.16 10.82
C GLY A 151 2.49 11.05 11.98
N LYS A 152 1.90 10.85 13.17
CA LYS A 152 2.30 11.61 14.38
C LYS A 152 3.77 11.39 14.73
N TYR A 153 4.26 10.16 14.63
CA TYR A 153 5.67 9.84 14.84
C TYR A 153 6.56 10.55 13.82
N ILE A 154 6.25 10.43 12.53
CA ILE A 154 7.01 11.06 11.43
C ILE A 154 7.01 12.58 11.59
N LEU A 155 5.85 13.20 11.77
CA LEU A 155 5.73 14.66 11.92
C LEU A 155 6.51 15.17 13.12
N SER A 156 6.39 14.51 14.28
CA SER A 156 7.13 14.92 15.48
C SER A 156 8.64 14.85 15.28
N ARG A 157 9.11 13.86 14.51
CA ARG A 157 10.53 13.70 14.17
C ARG A 157 10.98 14.77 13.16
N VAL A 158 10.23 14.96 12.08
CA VAL A 158 10.51 15.97 11.06
C VAL A 158 10.52 17.37 11.67
N VAL A 159 9.55 17.75 12.51
CA VAL A 159 9.53 19.08 13.17
C VAL A 159 10.76 19.30 14.05
N ARG A 160 11.23 18.27 14.75
CA ARG A 160 12.45 18.35 15.56
C ARG A 160 13.70 18.55 14.70
N GLU A 161 13.82 17.77 13.64
CA GLU A 161 14.95 17.81 12.70
C GLU A 161 14.90 19.07 11.82
N CYS A 162 13.71 19.62 11.52
CA CYS A 162 13.51 20.89 10.82
C CYS A 162 14.25 22.04 11.50
N ARG A 163 14.26 22.09 12.83
CA ARG A 163 14.90 23.20 13.56
C ARG A 163 16.40 23.25 13.27
N GLU A 164 17.05 22.09 13.27
CA GLU A 164 18.48 21.96 12.95
C GLU A 164 18.75 22.27 11.47
N LEU A 165 17.83 21.87 10.59
CA LEU A 165 17.93 22.16 9.16
C LEU A 165 17.74 23.65 8.84
N LEU A 166 16.86 24.36 9.55
CA LEU A 166 16.65 25.81 9.39
C LEU A 166 17.88 26.62 9.78
N GLU A 167 18.73 26.13 10.70
CA GLU A 167 19.98 26.81 11.07
C GLU A 167 21.02 26.82 9.94
N ILE A 168 20.92 25.87 9.00
CA ILE A 168 21.89 25.68 7.90
C ILE A 168 21.29 25.89 6.51
N THR A 169 20.03 26.31 6.43
CA THR A 169 19.31 26.58 5.18
C THR A 169 18.76 28.01 5.15
N ASN A 170 17.95 28.37 4.15
CA ASN A 170 17.35 29.69 4.00
C ASN A 170 15.86 29.67 4.35
N ASP A 171 15.25 30.86 4.48
CA ASP A 171 13.84 31.01 4.84
C ASP A 171 12.86 30.39 3.81
N ASP A 172 13.32 30.15 2.58
CA ASP A 172 12.53 29.53 1.51
C ASP A 172 12.60 28.00 1.51
N PHE A 173 13.40 27.39 2.40
CA PHE A 173 13.59 25.95 2.49
C PHE A 173 12.36 25.25 3.08
N ARG A 174 11.89 24.18 2.41
CA ARG A 174 10.68 23.46 2.79
C ARG A 174 10.95 21.99 3.04
N ILE A 175 10.26 21.41 4.02
CA ILE A 175 10.21 19.96 4.21
C ILE A 175 8.81 19.46 3.89
N SER A 176 8.72 18.55 2.94
CA SER A 176 7.49 17.88 2.53
C SER A 176 7.32 16.57 3.31
N VAL A 177 6.12 16.30 3.83
CA VAL A 177 5.78 15.05 4.52
C VAL A 177 4.56 14.44 3.83
N ASN A 178 4.64 13.15 3.50
CA ASN A 178 3.52 12.42 2.90
C ASN A 178 2.47 12.07 3.97
N LEU A 179 1.19 12.25 3.64
CA LEU A 179 0.06 11.93 4.50
C LEU A 179 -0.88 10.97 3.78
N SER A 180 -1.39 9.97 4.49
CA SER A 180 -2.46 9.12 3.99
C SER A 180 -3.78 9.89 3.88
N SER A 181 -4.72 9.35 3.09
CA SER A 181 -6.07 9.92 2.95
C SER A 181 -6.79 9.99 4.31
N GLN A 182 -6.54 9.02 5.19
CA GLN A 182 -7.16 8.98 6.52
C GLN A 182 -6.58 10.04 7.46
N GLU A 183 -5.29 10.35 7.34
CA GLU A 183 -4.64 11.40 8.12
C GLU A 183 -5.04 12.80 7.66
N PHE A 184 -5.28 12.99 6.36
CA PHE A 184 -5.71 14.27 5.80
C PHE A 184 -7.05 14.75 6.39
N THR A 185 -7.95 13.83 6.73
CA THR A 185 -9.25 14.15 7.34
C THR A 185 -9.18 14.39 8.86
N ASP A 186 -8.01 14.20 9.48
CA ASP A 186 -7.83 14.32 10.93
C ASP A 186 -7.29 15.72 11.32
N PHE A 187 -8.17 16.58 11.81
CA PHE A 187 -7.81 17.92 12.28
C PHE A 187 -6.81 17.95 13.44
N THR A 188 -6.56 16.82 14.13
CA THR A 188 -5.54 16.77 15.20
C THR A 188 -4.11 16.85 14.67
N ILE A 189 -3.91 16.64 13.36
CA ILE A 189 -2.60 16.75 12.72
C ILE A 189 -2.02 18.18 12.83
N ILE A 190 -2.90 19.19 12.79
CA ILE A 190 -2.55 20.62 12.90
C ILE A 190 -1.95 20.94 14.28
N LYS A 191 -2.33 20.20 15.33
CA LYS A 191 -1.82 20.45 16.70
C LYS A 191 -0.37 20.00 16.88
N VAL A 192 0.12 19.08 16.06
CA VAL A 192 1.52 18.61 16.11
C VAL A 192 2.46 19.64 15.49
N THR A 193 1.97 20.47 14.56
CA THR A 193 2.76 21.48 13.85
C THR A 193 2.83 22.84 14.56
N SER A 194 2.10 23.03 15.66
CA SER A 194 2.16 24.26 16.44
C SER A 194 3.32 24.19 17.44
N PRO A 195 4.22 25.20 17.49
CA PRO A 195 5.19 25.30 18.58
C PRO A 195 4.43 25.44 19.91
N GLN A 196 4.90 24.74 20.96
CA GLN A 196 4.57 25.10 22.34
C GLN A 196 5.36 26.33 22.76
#